data_AF-A0A379FU00-F1
#
_entry.id   AF-A0A379FU00-F1
#
_cell.length_a   1.000
_cell.length_b   1.000
_cell.length_c   1.000
_cell.angle_alpha   90.00
_cell.angle_beta   90.00
_cell.angle_gamma   90.00
#
_symmetry.space_group_name_H-M   'P 1'
#
loop_
_entity.id
_entity.type
_entity.pdbx_description
1 polymer ?
#
loop_
_entity_poly.entity_id
_entity_poly.type
_entity_poly.pdbx_seq_one_letter_code
_entity_poly.pdbx_strand_id
1 'polypeptide(L)'
;MERYEKTANFFNTTIADNPSPGNIADGLITDAIKSTGAAKKGGTSPISAVCDYAEPMPDSGLSLVCTPGNDVDAVTGLVAAGCNVVIFSTGLGTPTGNPIVPVFKNIDE
;
A
#
# COMPACT_ATOMS: atom_id res chain seq x y z
N MET A 1 4.98 2.31 14.26
CA MET A 1 3.57 2.72 14.12
C MET A 1 3.29 4.08 14.77
N GLU A 2 3.72 4.34 16.02
CA GLU A 2 3.49 5.64 16.68
C GLU A 2 3.91 6.88 15.86
N ARG A 3 5.02 6.79 15.11
CA ARG A 3 5.45 7.86 14.19
C ARG A 3 4.42 8.14 13.09
N TYR A 4 3.86 7.10 12.49
CA TYR A 4 2.84 7.23 11.45
C TYR A 4 1.52 7.74 12.01
N GLU A 5 1.13 7.32 13.21
CA GLU A 5 -0.02 7.88 13.92
C GLU A 5 0.15 9.38 14.17
N LYS A 6 1.33 9.83 14.62
CA LYS A 6 1.63 11.25 14.79
C LYS A 6 1.50 12.02 13.47
N THR A 7 2.00 11.47 12.37
CA THR A 7 1.88 12.09 11.05
C THR A 7 0.43 12.16 10.59
N ALA A 8 -0.35 11.09 10.74
CA ALA A 8 -1.78 11.08 10.41
C ALA A 8 -2.53 12.16 11.22
N ASN A 9 -2.32 12.18 12.53
CA ASN A 9 -2.94 13.17 13.43
C ASN A 9 -2.55 14.61 13.07
N PHE A 10 -1.31 14.85 12.63
CA PHE A 10 -0.87 16.16 12.16
C PHE A 10 -1.69 16.67 10.97
N PHE A 11 -2.11 15.77 10.07
CA PHE A 11 -3.00 16.08 8.94
C PHE A 11 -4.49 15.95 9.29
N ASN A 12 -4.83 15.85 10.58
CA ASN A 12 -6.21 15.73 11.07
C ASN A 12 -6.98 14.53 10.48
N THR A 13 -6.25 13.43 10.25
CA THR A 13 -6.76 12.13 9.83
C THR A 13 -6.28 11.06 10.82
N THR A 14 -6.91 9.89 10.84
CA THR A 14 -6.52 8.77 11.69
C THR A 14 -6.23 7.52 10.85
N ILE A 15 -5.46 6.59 11.42
CA ILE A 15 -5.26 5.27 10.79
C ILE A 15 -6.61 4.54 10.62
N ALA A 16 -7.57 4.81 11.51
CA ALA A 16 -8.91 4.23 11.50
C ALA A 16 -9.86 4.82 10.45
N ASP A 17 -9.45 5.88 9.72
CA ASP A 17 -10.15 6.34 8.51
C ASP A 17 -10.02 5.28 7.35
N ASN A 18 -9.30 4.20 7.67
CA ASN A 18 -8.87 2.99 6.98
C ASN A 18 -9.86 1.81 6.70
N PRO A 19 -11.18 1.97 6.61
CA PRO A 19 -11.66 1.80 5.23
C PRO A 19 -12.54 2.96 4.77
N SER A 20 -12.37 3.35 3.50
CA SER A 20 -13.16 4.41 2.89
C SER A 20 -14.66 4.04 2.76
N PRO A 21 -15.59 5.01 2.62
CA PRO A 21 -17.01 4.71 2.44
C PRO A 21 -17.32 3.73 1.31
N GLY A 22 -16.59 3.81 0.18
CA GLY A 22 -16.71 2.85 -0.92
C GLY A 22 -16.25 1.44 -0.53
N ASN A 23 -15.13 1.33 0.20
CA ASN A 23 -14.67 0.05 0.74
C ASN A 23 -15.69 -0.57 1.70
N ILE A 24 -16.31 0.23 2.56
CA ILE A 24 -17.36 -0.24 3.48
C ILE A 24 -18.58 -0.74 2.71
N ALA A 25 -19.02 -0.01 1.68
CA ALA A 25 -20.14 -0.41 0.83
C ALA A 25 -19.88 -1.75 0.11
N ASP A 26 -18.63 -2.02 -0.26
CA ASP A 26 -18.19 -3.28 -0.91
C ASP A 26 -17.80 -4.39 0.08
N GLY A 27 -18.08 -4.22 1.38
CA GLY A 27 -17.89 -5.27 2.39
C GLY A 27 -16.52 -5.30 3.09
N LEU A 28 -15.60 -4.38 2.80
CA LEU A 28 -14.37 -4.17 3.56
C LEU A 28 -14.67 -3.29 4.79
N ILE A 29 -15.34 -3.88 5.76
CA ILE A 29 -15.95 -3.18 6.91
C ILE A 29 -14.99 -2.86 8.07
N THR A 30 -13.78 -3.44 8.09
CA THR A 30 -12.78 -3.15 9.14
C THR A 30 -11.37 -3.04 8.56
N ASP A 31 -10.53 -2.26 9.24
CA ASP A 31 -9.09 -2.16 9.00
C ASP A 31 -8.41 -3.54 8.97
N ALA A 32 -8.82 -4.44 9.87
CA ALA A 32 -8.26 -5.78 10.00
C ALA A 32 -8.53 -6.64 8.75
N ILE A 33 -9.75 -6.60 8.20
CA ILE A 33 -10.10 -7.32 6.97
C ILE A 33 -9.28 -6.79 5.79
N LYS A 34 -9.21 -5.46 5.64
CA LYS A 34 -8.42 -4.82 4.58
C LYS A 34 -6.92 -5.17 4.70
N SER A 35 -6.37 -5.10 5.91
CA SER A 35 -4.97 -5.41 6.20
C SER A 35 -4.64 -6.88 5.93
N THR A 36 -5.56 -7.80 6.23
CA THR A 36 -5.37 -9.23 5.95
C THR A 36 -5.25 -9.50 4.45
N GLY A 37 -6.10 -8.85 3.64
CA GLY A 37 -6.00 -8.92 2.18
C GLY A 37 -4.69 -8.33 1.66
N ALA A 38 -4.23 -7.21 2.24
CA ALA A 38 -2.95 -6.62 1.89
C ALA A 38 -1.77 -7.55 2.21
N ALA A 39 -1.77 -8.17 3.40
CA ALA A 39 -0.73 -9.11 3.84
C ALA A 39 -0.64 -10.35 2.93
N LYS A 40 -1.76 -10.81 2.37
CA LYS A 40 -1.79 -11.95 1.44
C LYS A 40 -0.92 -11.74 0.20
N LYS A 41 -0.72 -10.49 -0.25
CA LYS A 41 0.12 -10.17 -1.42
C LYS A 41 1.60 -10.48 -1.22
N GLY A 42 2.08 -10.51 0.03
CA GLY A 42 3.45 -10.91 0.36
C GLY A 42 3.71 -12.42 0.24
N GLY A 43 2.67 -13.24 0.03
CA GLY A 43 2.80 -14.68 -0.07
C GLY A 43 3.25 -15.31 1.26
N THR A 44 4.22 -16.23 1.19
CA THR A 44 4.75 -16.96 2.34
C THR A 44 6.25 -16.74 2.55
N SER A 45 6.85 -15.78 1.83
CA SER A 45 8.28 -15.48 1.93
C SER A 45 8.60 -14.81 3.27
N PRO A 46 9.77 -15.08 3.89
CA PRO A 46 10.22 -14.33 5.06
C PRO A 46 10.41 -12.86 4.73
N ILE A 47 9.98 -11.97 5.64
CA ILE A 47 10.26 -10.53 5.54
C ILE A 47 11.77 -10.32 5.73
N SER A 48 12.43 -9.76 4.72
CA SER A 48 13.87 -9.46 4.74
C SER A 48 14.19 -8.05 5.21
N ALA A 49 13.26 -7.11 5.03
CA ALA A 49 13.43 -5.71 5.45
C ALA A 49 12.09 -5.02 5.70
N VAL A 50 12.13 -3.98 6.54
CA VAL A 50 11.05 -3.00 6.71
C VAL A 50 11.66 -1.63 6.43
N CYS A 51 11.16 -0.96 5.40
CA CYS A 51 11.72 0.29 4.88
C CYS A 51 10.74 1.44 5.14
N ASP A 52 11.24 2.61 5.54
CA ASP A 52 10.46 3.84 5.62
C ASP A 52 10.07 4.35 4.21
N TYR A 53 9.18 5.35 4.16
CA TYR A 53 8.72 5.93 2.90
C TYR A 53 9.88 6.42 2.03
N ALA A 54 9.97 5.90 0.80
CA ALA A 54 11.04 6.17 -0.17
C ALA A 54 12.46 5.75 0.28
N GLU A 55 12.60 5.00 1.36
CA GLU A 55 13.88 4.38 1.74
C GLU A 55 14.23 3.29 0.71
N PRO A 56 15.47 3.26 0.17
CA PRO A 56 15.89 2.23 -0.77
C PRO A 56 15.76 0.83 -0.18
N MET A 57 15.00 -0.03 -0.85
CA MET A 57 14.85 -1.43 -0.44
C MET A 57 16.05 -2.27 -0.88
N PRO A 58 16.38 -3.38 -0.18
CA PRO A 58 17.40 -4.32 -0.65
C PRO A 58 17.07 -4.92 -2.03
N ASP A 59 18.11 -5.30 -2.78
CA ASP A 59 17.99 -5.87 -4.13
C ASP A 59 17.21 -7.20 -4.18
N SER A 60 17.04 -7.90 -3.05
CA SER A 60 16.35 -9.19 -3.00
C SER A 60 15.65 -9.46 -1.67
N GLY A 61 14.66 -10.36 -1.73
CA GLY A 61 13.81 -10.73 -0.60
C GLY A 61 12.48 -9.96 -0.57
N LEU A 62 11.65 -10.24 0.45
CA LEU A 62 10.39 -9.54 0.66
C LEU A 62 10.60 -8.33 1.58
N SER A 63 10.54 -7.14 0.99
CA SER A 63 10.62 -5.88 1.73
C SER A 63 9.22 -5.31 1.98
N LEU A 64 8.95 -4.87 3.20
CA LEU A 64 7.75 -4.11 3.55
C LEU A 64 8.08 -2.62 3.52
N VAL A 65 7.61 -1.90 2.51
CA VAL A 65 7.82 -0.44 2.41
C VAL A 65 6.61 0.28 3.02
N CYS A 66 6.86 1.06 4.07
CA CYS A 66 5.82 1.82 4.74
C CYS A 66 5.38 3.00 3.87
N THR A 67 4.10 3.04 3.53
CA THR A 67 3.50 4.05 2.66
C THR A 67 2.17 4.56 3.22
N PRO A 68 1.72 5.77 2.84
CA PRO A 68 0.35 6.21 3.09
C PRO A 68 -0.67 5.27 2.42
N GLY A 69 -1.91 5.25 2.93
CA GLY A 69 -2.97 4.39 2.37
C GLY A 69 -3.55 4.86 1.03
N ASN A 70 -3.16 6.03 0.53
CA ASN A 70 -3.59 6.54 -0.77
C ASN A 70 -2.81 5.87 -1.91
N ASP A 71 -3.51 5.45 -2.96
CA ASP A 71 -2.95 4.72 -4.09
C ASP A 71 -1.75 5.43 -4.75
N VAL A 72 -1.87 6.74 -5.02
CA VAL A 72 -0.85 7.50 -5.75
C VAL A 72 0.40 7.69 -4.90
N ASP A 73 0.21 8.02 -3.62
CA ASP A 73 1.32 8.20 -2.67
C ASP A 73 2.04 6.87 -2.40
N ALA A 74 1.28 5.77 -2.29
CA ALA A 74 1.82 4.44 -2.07
C ALA A 74 2.68 3.97 -3.25
N VAL A 75 2.14 4.07 -4.47
CA VAL A 75 2.89 3.71 -5.68
C VAL A 75 4.14 4.58 -5.83
N THR A 76 4.04 5.88 -5.52
CA THR A 76 5.20 6.79 -5.56
C THR A 76 6.30 6.34 -4.58
N GLY A 77 5.94 5.99 -3.34
CA GLY A 77 6.89 5.51 -2.34
C GLY A 77 7.57 4.19 -2.73
N LEU A 78 6.82 3.24 -3.30
CA LEU A 78 7.36 1.98 -3.79
C LEU A 78 8.36 2.17 -4.93
N VAL A 79 8.02 3.04 -5.89
CA VAL A 79 8.91 3.36 -7.01
C VAL A 79 10.18 4.06 -6.53
N ALA A 80 10.04 5.01 -5.60
CA ALA A 80 11.19 5.69 -5.00
C ALA A 80 12.08 4.74 -4.19
N ALA A 81 11.51 3.71 -3.56
CA ALA A 81 12.24 2.66 -2.86
C ALA A 81 12.99 1.71 -3.80
N GLY A 82 12.73 1.74 -5.11
CA GLY A 82 13.46 0.97 -6.12
C GLY A 82 12.62 -0.04 -6.90
N CYS A 83 11.29 -0.05 -6.78
CA CYS A 83 10.45 -0.90 -7.64
C CYS A 83 10.59 -0.49 -9.11
N ASN A 84 10.84 -1.46 -9.99
CA ASN A 84 10.91 -1.28 -11.44
C ASN A 84 9.61 -1.67 -12.17
N VAL A 85 8.70 -2.33 -11.46
CA VAL A 85 7.37 -2.74 -11.90
C VAL A 85 6.43 -2.67 -10.69
N VAL A 86 5.19 -2.23 -10.90
CA VAL A 86 4.15 -2.27 -9.87
C VAL A 86 2.99 -3.13 -10.35
N ILE A 87 2.59 -4.11 -9.54
CA ILE A 87 1.35 -4.88 -9.74
C ILE A 87 0.30 -4.28 -8.83
N PHE A 88 -0.74 -3.72 -9.43
CA PHE A 88 -1.80 -3.01 -8.72
C PHE A 88 -3.12 -3.78 -8.86
N SER A 89 -3.55 -4.42 -7.77
CA SER A 89 -4.86 -5.08 -7.71
C SER A 89 -5.95 -4.10 -7.26
N THR A 90 -7.08 -4.07 -7.96
CA THR A 90 -8.20 -3.16 -7.66
C THR A 90 -9.55 -3.80 -7.96
N GLY A 91 -10.49 -3.71 -7.00
CA GLY A 91 -11.89 -4.13 -7.22
C GLY A 91 -12.76 -3.05 -7.86
N LEU A 92 -12.40 -1.77 -7.68
CA LEU A 92 -13.16 -0.61 -8.20
C LEU A 92 -12.56 0.00 -9.47
N GLY A 93 -11.48 -0.57 -10.00
CA GLY A 93 -10.87 -0.08 -11.24
C GLY A 93 -10.19 1.29 -11.12
N THR A 94 -9.57 1.60 -9.98
CA THR A 94 -8.86 2.88 -9.77
C THR A 94 -7.90 3.18 -10.93
N PRO A 95 -7.81 4.41 -11.46
CA PRO A 95 -6.96 4.73 -12.62
C PRO A 95 -5.48 4.90 -12.27
N THR A 96 -5.06 4.68 -11.02
CA THR A 96 -3.69 4.89 -10.52
C THR A 96 -2.62 4.30 -11.44
N GLY A 97 -1.70 5.12 -11.92
CA GLY A 97 -0.53 4.70 -12.70
C GLY A 97 0.74 5.32 -12.16
N ASN A 98 1.86 5.16 -12.89
CA ASN A 98 3.11 5.83 -12.58
C ASN A 98 3.86 6.16 -13.88
N PRO A 99 4.43 7.37 -14.03
CA PRO A 99 5.13 7.76 -15.26
C PRO A 99 6.55 7.17 -15.38
N ILE A 100 7.13 6.68 -14.28
CA ILE A 100 8.52 6.18 -14.23
C ILE A 100 8.58 4.67 -14.48
N VAL A 101 7.58 3.92 -14.01
CA VAL A 101 7.55 2.46 -14.11
C VAL A 101 6.22 1.95 -14.63
N PRO A 102 6.21 0.81 -15.35
CA PRO A 102 4.96 0.16 -15.74
C PRO A 102 4.14 -0.27 -14.52
N VAL A 103 2.83 0.01 -14.58
CA VAL A 103 1.85 -0.43 -13.59
C VAL A 103 0.90 -1.43 -14.25
N PHE A 104 1.00 -2.70 -13.86
CA PHE A 104 0.11 -3.75 -14.31
C PHE A 104 -1.12 -3.79 -13.41
N LYS A 105 -2.30 -3.58 -14.00
CA LYS A 105 -3.56 -3.62 -13.27
C LYS A 105 -4.18 -5.01 -13.34
N ASN A 106 -4.47 -5.59 -12.17
CA ASN A 106 -5.38 -6.71 -12.06
C ASN A 106 -6.72 -6.21 -11.54
N ILE A 107 -7.80 -6.58 -12.21
CA ILE A 107 -9.16 -6.36 -11.73
C ILE A 107 -9.60 -7.67 -11.12
N ASP A 108 -9.65 -7.71 -9.79
CA ASP A 108 -10.17 -8.86 -9.07
C ASP A 108 -11.71 -8.75 -9.12
N GLU A 109 -12.36 -9.61 -9.92
CA GLU A 109 -13.83 -9.77 -9.94
C GLU A 109 -14.36 -10.49 -8.70
#